data_AF-A0A538U1K6-F1
#
_entry.id   AF-A0A538U1K6-F1
#
_cell.length_a   1.000
_cell.length_b   1.000
_cell.length_c   1.000
_cell.angle_alpha   90.00
_cell.angle_beta   90.00
_cell.angle_gamma   90.00
#
_symmetry.space_group_name_H-M   'P 1'
#
loop_
_entity.id
_entity.type
_entity.pdbx_description
1 polymer ?
#
loop_
_entity_poly.entity_id
_entity_poly.type
_entity_poly.pdbx_seq_one_letter_code
_entity_poly.pdbx_strand_id
1 'polypeptide(L)' 'MKLRVGTSGYSYKEWIGSFYPEKLPASRMLRFYGERFGTVEINNTFYRMPTIPLLERWAGEVPPGFRF' A
#
# COMPACT_ATOMS: atom_id res chain seq x y z
N MET A 1 20.56 -12.28 -3.98
CA MET A 1 19.25 -12.39 -3.31
C MET A 1 18.73 -11.00 -3.01
N LYS A 2 17.47 -10.66 -3.34
CA LYS A 2 16.89 -9.32 -3.11
C LYS A 2 15.91 -9.38 -1.94
N LEU A 3 16.30 -8.83 -0.79
CA LEU A 3 15.44 -8.74 0.39
C LEU A 3 14.43 -7.60 0.20
N ARG A 4 13.18 -7.80 0.63
CA ARG A 4 12.14 -6.77 0.67
C ARG A 4 11.54 -6.75 2.06
N VAL A 5 11.35 -5.54 2.58
CA VAL A 5 10.74 -5.29 3.88
C VAL A 5 9.48 -4.47 3.66
N GLY A 6 8.43 -4.83 4.38
CA GLY A 6 7.10 -4.26 4.30
C GLY A 6 6.25 -4.73 5.48
N THR A 7 4.96 -4.49 5.41
CA THR A 7 3.97 -4.77 6.47
C THR A 7 2.79 -5.56 5.92
N SER A 8 2.05 -6.23 6.81
CA SER A 8 0.74 -6.79 6.49
C SER A 8 -0.27 -5.66 6.43
N GLY A 9 -0.56 -5.16 5.23
CA GLY A 9 -1.41 -4.01 4.99
C GLY A 9 -0.71 -2.66 5.14
N TYR A 10 -1.37 -1.62 4.59
CA TYR A 10 -0.89 -0.23 4.63
C TYR A 10 -1.94 0.76 5.17
N SER A 11 -3.24 0.45 5.10
CA SER A 11 -4.32 1.42 5.31
C SER A 11 -4.79 1.50 6.77
N TYR A 12 -3.90 1.98 7.68
CA TYR A 12 -4.18 2.13 9.11
C TYR A 12 -4.30 3.61 9.52
N LYS A 13 -5.36 3.97 10.24
CA LYS A 13 -5.58 5.36 10.71
C LYS A 13 -4.66 5.71 11.86
N GLU A 14 -4.30 4.72 12.66
CA GLU A 14 -3.39 4.78 13.81
C GLU A 14 -1.97 5.19 13.40
N TRP A 15 -1.64 5.06 12.11
CA TRP A 15 -0.35 5.46 11.55
C TRP A 15 -0.32 6.93 11.14
N ILE A 16 -1.46 7.63 11.16
CA ILE A 16 -1.53 9.08 10.89
C ILE A 16 -0.86 9.82 12.06
N GLY A 17 0.06 10.73 11.74
CA GLY A 17 0.88 11.49 12.69
C GLY A 17 2.22 10.82 13.03
N SER A 18 2.31 9.49 12.98
CA SER A 18 3.56 8.76 13.27
C SER A 18 4.31 8.34 12.01
N PHE A 19 3.60 7.80 11.02
CA PHE A 19 4.15 7.39 9.72
C PHE A 19 3.56 8.19 8.56
N TYR A 20 2.23 8.35 8.53
CA TYR A 20 1.54 9.17 7.55
C TYR A 20 1.45 10.63 8.01
N PRO A 21 1.56 11.62 7.11
CA PRO A 21 1.28 13.02 7.44
C PRO A 21 -0.16 13.20 7.95
N GLU A 22 -0.35 14.13 8.89
CA GLU A 22 -1.65 14.36 9.55
C GLU A 22 -2.82 14.59 8.58
N LYS A 23 -2.56 15.25 7.45
CA LYS A 23 -3.57 15.62 6.44
C LYS A 23 -3.50 14.74 5.19
N LEU A 24 -2.89 13.56 5.27
CA LEU A 24 -2.79 12.67 4.12
C LEU A 24 -4.17 12.04 3.81
N PRO A 25 -4.73 12.23 2.60
CA PRO A 25 -5.96 11.54 2.22
C PRO A 25 -5.75 10.03 2.20
N ALA A 26 -6.74 9.26 2.66
CA ALA A 26 -6.68 7.79 2.65
C ALA A 26 -6.41 7.21 1.24
N SER A 27 -6.93 7.86 0.20
CA SER A 27 -6.69 7.49 -1.20
C SER A 27 -5.23 7.64 -1.65
N ARG A 28 -4.38 8.31 -0.87
CA ARG A 28 -2.95 8.52 -1.15
C ARG A 28 -2.02 7.69 -0.26
N MET A 29 -2.58 6.92 0.68
CA MET A 29 -1.79 6.12 1.62
C MET A 29 -0.92 5.08 0.92
N LEU A 30 -1.46 4.35 -0.08
CA LEU A 30 -0.69 3.34 -0.81
C LEU A 30 0.51 3.97 -1.52
N ARG A 31 0.29 5.09 -2.21
CA ARG A 31 1.38 5.82 -2.86
C ARG A 31 2.45 6.26 -1.88
N PHE A 32 2.06 6.88 -0.78
CA PHE A 32 3.00 7.33 0.26
C PHE A 32 3.78 6.16 0.85
N TYR A 33 3.11 5.03 1.09
CA TYR A 33 3.71 3.80 1.59
C TYR A 33 4.72 3.22 0.59
N GLY A 34 4.35 3.11 -0.69
CA GLY A 34 5.17 2.54 -1.76
C GLY A 34 6.41 3.35 -2.09
N GLU A 35 6.45 4.64 -1.72
CA GLU A 35 7.65 5.49 -1.79
C GLU A 35 8.68 5.18 -0.67
N ARG A 36 8.29 4.44 0.39
CA ARG A 36 9.12 4.15 1.58
C ARG A 36 9.46 2.67 1.74
N PHE A 37 8.54 1.79 1.39
CA PHE A 37 8.72 0.34 1.47
C PHE A 37 8.69 -0.30 0.07
N GLY A 38 9.38 -1.44 -0.05
CA GLY A 38 9.49 -2.16 -1.32
C GLY A 38 8.43 -3.24 -1.53
N THR A 39 7.58 -3.50 -0.54
CA THR A 39 6.53 -4.51 -0.61
C THR A 39 5.42 -4.25 0.41
N VAL A 40 4.21 -4.77 0.18
CA VAL A 40 3.14 -4.86 1.19
C VAL A 40 2.36 -6.15 0.98
N GLU A 41 1.90 -6.80 2.04
CA GLU A 41 0.98 -7.94 1.92
C GLU A 41 -0.48 -7.45 1.95
N ILE A 42 -1.33 -7.97 1.07
CA ILE A 42 -2.76 -7.64 1.01
C ILE A 42 -3.63 -8.88 1.24
N ASN A 43 -4.41 -8.86 2.33
CA ASN A 43 -5.30 -9.94 2.72
C ASN A 43 -6.79 -9.66 2.43
N ASN A 44 -7.13 -8.50 1.86
CA ASN A 44 -8.52 -8.16 1.52
C ASN A 44 -9.14 -9.19 0.54
N THR A 45 -8.32 -9.81 -0.29
CA THR A 45 -8.70 -10.83 -1.28
C THR A 45 -9.44 -12.03 -0.66
N PHE A 46 -9.15 -12.39 0.59
CA PHE A 46 -9.86 -13.47 1.29
C PHE A 46 -11.32 -13.15 1.61
N TYR A 47 -11.65 -11.86 1.74
CA TYR A 47 -13.02 -11.41 2.06
C TYR A 47 -13.79 -10.98 0.83
N ARG A 48 -13.08 -10.39 -0.15
CA ARG A 48 -13.66 -9.93 -1.40
C ARG A 48 -12.61 -9.92 -2.49
N MET A 49 -12.92 -10.58 -3.60
CA MET A 49 -12.08 -10.48 -4.79
C MET A 49 -12.06 -9.03 -5.31
N PRO A 50 -10.87 -8.42 -5.46
CA PRO A 50 -10.75 -7.08 -6.00
C PRO A 50 -11.16 -7.06 -7.48
N THR A 51 -11.72 -5.95 -7.92
CA THR A 51 -12.03 -5.74 -9.33
C THR A 51 -10.76 -5.40 -10.11
N ILE A 52 -10.74 -5.65 -11.42
CA ILE A 52 -9.62 -5.29 -12.29
C ILE A 52 -9.26 -3.79 -12.16
N PRO A 53 -10.22 -2.84 -12.22
CA PRO A 53 -9.90 -1.42 -12.08
C PRO A 53 -9.26 -1.06 -10.74
N LEU A 54 -9.59 -1.78 -9.66
CA LEU A 54 -8.97 -1.57 -8.36
C LEU A 54 -7.51 -2.03 -8.37
N LEU A 55 -7.23 -3.19 -8.98
CA LEU A 55 -5.87 -3.70 -9.14
C LEU A 55 -5.01 -2.79 -10.02
N GLU A 56 -5.55 -2.32 -11.13
CA GLU A 56 -4.87 -1.36 -12.02
C GLU A 56 -4.55 -0.06 -11.29
N ARG A 57 -5.50 0.46 -10.50
CA ARG A 57 -5.28 1.64 -9.68
C ARG A 57 -4.16 1.42 -8.66
N TRP A 58 -4.15 0.30 -7.93
CA TRP A 58 -3.09 0.00 -6.97
C TRP A 58 -1.72 -0.12 -7.64
N ALA A 59 -1.65 -0.81 -8.78
CA ALA A 59 -0.42 -0.93 -9.55
C ALA A 59 0.12 0.44 -10.02
N GLY A 60 -0.78 1.37 -10.38
CA GLY A 60 -0.42 2.73 -10.77
C GLY A 60 -0.06 3.68 -9.63
N GLU A 61 -0.35 3.32 -8.38
CA GLU A 61 -0.05 4.15 -7.21
C GLU A 61 1.36 3.90 -6.63
N VAL A 62 2.03 2.80 -7.01
CA VAL A 62 3.34 2.41 -6.46
C VAL A 62 4.48 2.52 -7.49
N PRO A 63 5.74 2.70 -7.05
CA PRO A 63 6.88 2.81 -7.96
C PRO A 63 7.18 1.50 -8.73
N PRO A 64 7.86 1.59 -9.89
CA PRO A 64 8.34 0.43 -10.61
C PRO A 64 9.15 -0.51 -9.70
N GLY A 65 8.82 -1.80 -9.77
CA GLY A 65 9.50 -2.82 -8.99
C GLY A 65 9.00 -2.97 -7.56
N PHE A 66 7.96 -2.24 -7.11
CA PHE A 66 7.19 -2.57 -5.91
C PHE A 66 6.53 -3.96 -6.03
N ARG A 67 6.27 -4.62 -4.89
CA ARG A 67 5.61 -5.93 -4.85
C ARG A 67 4.42 -5.93 -3.89
N PHE A 68 3.35 -6.57 -4.30
CA PHE A 68 2.15 -6.82 -3.50
C PHE A 68 2.11 -8.29 -3.10
#